data_AF-E3I8I1-F1
#
_entry.id   AF-E3I8I1-F1
#
_cell.length_a   1.000
_cell.length_b   1.000
_cell.length_c   1.000
_cell.angle_alpha   90.00
_cell.angle_beta   90.00
_cell.angle_gamma   90.00
#
_symmetry.space_group_name_H-M   'P 1'
#
loop_
_entity.id
_entity.type
_entity.pdbx_description
1 polymer ?
#
loop_
_entity_poly.entity_id
_entity_poly.type
_entity_poly.pdbx_seq_one_letter_code
_entity_poly.pdbx_strand_id
1 'polypeptide(L)'
;MPEAMIAQRSLPPKPEARKDNPINAQFEDKAKALLRYAMVQKGVGVEELAARLNEMGVQISAGGLANKISRGGFSSAFLLQCMEAMGINLAPLPR
;
A
#
# COMPACT_ATOMS: atom_id res chain seq x y z
N MET A 1 12.93 50.37 -5.28
CA MET A 1 12.19 49.14 -5.62
C MET A 1 12.43 48.16 -4.47
N PRO A 2 11.41 47.63 -3.77
CA PRO A 2 11.62 46.64 -2.73
C PRO A 2 11.51 45.23 -3.34
N GLU A 3 12.65 44.54 -3.37
CA GLU A 3 12.78 43.16 -3.81
C GLU A 3 12.42 42.24 -2.62
N ALA A 4 11.13 41.87 -2.53
CA ALA A 4 10.63 41.04 -1.44
C ALA A 4 10.83 39.54 -1.76
N MET A 5 11.88 38.98 -1.16
CA MET A 5 11.94 37.64 -0.55
C MET A 5 11.26 36.50 -1.31
N ILE A 6 12.03 35.88 -2.22
CA ILE A 6 11.71 34.55 -2.73
C ILE A 6 12.01 33.55 -1.60
N ALA A 7 10.95 33.03 -0.98
CA ALA A 7 11.04 31.98 0.03
C ALA A 7 11.84 30.79 -0.52
N GLN A 8 12.96 30.47 0.14
CA GLN A 8 13.71 29.25 -0.10
C GLN A 8 12.81 28.03 0.18
N ARG A 9 12.18 27.49 -0.86
CA ARG A 9 11.66 26.13 -0.82
C ARG A 9 12.88 25.22 -0.79
N SER A 10 13.27 24.78 0.40
CA SER A 10 14.27 23.74 0.59
C SER A 10 13.97 22.60 -0.38
N LEU A 11 14.99 22.22 -1.16
CA LEU A 11 14.90 21.12 -2.11
C LEU A 11 14.33 19.88 -1.38
N PRO A 12 13.40 19.13 -2.00
CA PRO A 12 12.88 17.93 -1.40
C PRO A 12 14.06 17.03 -1.00
N PRO A 13 14.01 16.41 0.20
CA PRO A 13 15.07 15.52 0.65
C PRO A 13 15.36 14.50 -0.44
N LYS A 14 16.65 14.31 -0.76
CA LYS A 14 17.07 13.30 -1.74
C LYS A 14 16.38 11.98 -1.38
N PRO A 15 15.82 11.24 -2.36
CA PRO A 15 15.17 9.97 -2.08
C PRO A 15 16.23 8.96 -1.63
N GLU A 16 16.58 8.99 -0.35
CA GLU A 16 17.36 7.97 0.32
C GLU A 16 16.58 6.67 0.21
N ALA A 17 17.27 5.57 -0.08
CA ALA A 17 16.64 4.27 -0.22
C ALA A 17 15.88 3.95 1.07
N ARG A 18 14.55 4.06 1.02
CA ARG A 18 13.60 3.98 2.14
C ARG A 18 13.64 2.65 2.91
N LYS A 19 14.51 1.72 2.51
CA LYS A 19 14.55 0.31 2.89
C LYS A 19 15.17 0.03 4.26
N ASP A 20 15.90 0.98 4.85
CA ASP A 20 16.63 0.76 6.12
C ASP A 20 16.23 1.73 7.25
N ASN A 21 15.11 2.44 7.10
CA ASN A 21 14.59 3.25 8.21
C ASN A 21 13.77 2.35 9.17
N PRO A 22 14.16 2.21 10.46
CA PRO A 22 13.45 1.38 11.42
C PRO A 22 12.00 1.81 11.66
N ILE A 23 11.65 3.06 11.33
CA ILE A 23 10.26 3.54 11.36
C ILE A 23 9.47 2.88 10.23
N ASN A 24 10.00 2.84 9.00
CA ASN A 24 9.31 2.26 7.85
C ASN A 24 9.04 0.77 8.08
N ALA A 25 10.02 0.02 8.59
CA ALA A 25 9.87 -1.40 8.90
C ALA A 25 8.70 -1.68 9.87
N GLN A 26 8.51 -0.83 10.88
CA GLN A 26 7.38 -0.94 11.81
C GLN A 26 6.03 -0.68 11.12
N PHE A 27 5.97 0.28 10.20
CA PHE A 27 4.75 0.55 9.44
C PHE A 27 4.46 -0.52 8.38
N GLU A 28 5.49 -1.10 7.77
CA GLU A 28 5.37 -2.25 6.87
C GLU A 28 4.82 -3.48 7.63
N ASP A 29 5.26 -3.69 8.87
CA ASP A 29 4.72 -4.74 9.74
C ASP A 29 3.24 -4.52 10.08
N LYS A 30 2.87 -3.28 10.42
CA LYS A 30 1.47 -2.89 10.62
C LYS A 30 0.64 -3.07 9.35
N ALA A 31 1.19 -2.73 8.18
CA ALA A 31 0.49 -2.83 6.90
C ALA A 31 0.19 -4.29 6.55
N LYS A 32 1.15 -5.22 6.71
CA LYS A 32 0.89 -6.65 6.50
C LYS A 32 -0.13 -7.20 7.50
N ALA A 33 -0.07 -6.78 8.77
CA ALA A 33 -0.99 -7.23 9.80
C ALA A 33 -2.42 -6.78 9.49
N LEU A 34 -2.58 -5.53 9.07
CA LEU A 34 -3.85 -4.96 8.66
C LEU A 34 -4.45 -5.69 7.45
N LEU A 35 -3.64 -5.95 6.43
CA LEU A 35 -4.12 -6.67 5.24
C LEU A 35 -4.51 -8.11 5.57
N ARG A 36 -3.72 -8.83 6.38
CA ARG A 36 -4.07 -10.18 6.85
C ARG A 36 -5.35 -10.19 7.69
N TYR A 37 -5.52 -9.20 8.57
CA TYR A 37 -6.73 -9.06 9.37
C TYR A 37 -7.96 -8.85 8.48
N ALA A 38 -7.87 -7.96 7.49
CA ALA A 38 -8.92 -7.72 6.51
C ALA A 38 -9.28 -9.00 5.72
N MET A 39 -8.29 -9.78 5.30
CA MET A 39 -8.49 -11.07 4.63
C MET A 39 -9.27 -12.05 5.51
N VAL A 40 -8.89 -12.19 6.79
CA VAL A 40 -9.59 -13.06 7.76
C VAL A 40 -11.03 -12.58 8.00
N GLN A 41 -11.24 -11.27 8.19
CA GLN A 41 -12.57 -10.69 8.39
C GLN A 41 -13.52 -10.95 7.22
N LYS A 42 -13.00 -10.99 6.00
CA LYS A 42 -13.78 -11.26 4.78
C LYS A 42 -13.80 -12.73 4.38
N GLY A 43 -13.05 -13.60 5.06
CA GLY A 43 -12.89 -15.01 4.70
C GLY A 43 -12.22 -15.23 3.35
N VAL A 44 -11.37 -14.29 2.90
CA VAL A 44 -10.73 -14.32 1.58
C VAL A 44 -9.32 -14.87 1.71
N GLY A 45 -9.03 -15.97 1.00
CA GLY A 45 -7.69 -16.54 0.90
C GLY A 45 -6.77 -15.75 -0.03
N VAL A 46 -5.47 -16.06 -0.01
CA VAL A 46 -4.49 -15.41 -0.91
C VAL A 46 -4.80 -15.70 -2.38
N GLU A 47 -5.21 -16.93 -2.69
CA GLU A 47 -5.53 -17.34 -4.07
C GLU A 47 -6.76 -16.62 -4.61
N GLU A 48 -7.83 -16.57 -3.79
CA GLU A 48 -9.05 -15.84 -4.09
C GLU A 48 -8.78 -14.33 -4.24
N LEU A 49 -7.99 -13.73 -3.34
CA LEU A 49 -7.61 -12.33 -3.46
C LEU A 49 -6.82 -12.05 -4.74
N ALA A 50 -5.90 -12.95 -5.11
CA ALA A 50 -5.17 -12.83 -6.36
C ALA A 50 -6.12 -12.93 -7.56
N ALA A 51 -7.07 -13.86 -7.58
CA ALA A 51 -8.05 -13.97 -8.66
C ALA A 51 -8.84 -12.66 -8.84
N ARG A 52 -9.40 -12.11 -7.74
CA ARG A 52 -10.15 -10.85 -7.77
C ARG A 52 -9.29 -9.65 -8.19
N LEU A 53 -8.02 -9.61 -7.76
CA LEU A 53 -7.07 -8.59 -8.21
C LEU A 53 -6.83 -8.69 -9.72
N ASN A 54 -6.72 -9.90 -10.29
CA ASN A 54 -6.60 -10.09 -11.73
C ASN A 54 -7.86 -9.66 -12.47
N GLU A 55 -9.06 -9.90 -11.93
CA GLU A 55 -10.32 -9.43 -12.51
C GLU A 55 -10.39 -7.89 -12.58
N MET A 56 -9.77 -7.20 -11.64
CA MET A 56 -9.60 -5.73 -11.66
C MET A 56 -8.42 -5.25 -12.52
N GLY A 57 -7.71 -6.15 -13.20
CA GLY A 57 -6.56 -5.83 -14.06
C GLY A 57 -5.20 -5.76 -13.34
N VAL A 58 -5.14 -6.07 -12.05
CA VAL A 58 -3.89 -6.18 -11.29
C VAL A 58 -3.33 -7.58 -11.51
N GLN A 59 -2.53 -7.73 -12.57
CA GLN A 59 -1.90 -9.01 -12.94
C GLN A 59 -0.91 -9.47 -11.85
N ILE A 60 -1.36 -10.38 -10.98
CA ILE A 60 -0.56 -10.91 -9.87
C ILE A 60 -0.88 -12.38 -9.62
N SER A 61 0.16 -13.22 -9.49
CA SER A 61 -0.02 -14.62 -9.10
C SER A 61 -0.19 -14.75 -7.57
N ALA A 62 -0.86 -15.80 -7.10
CA ALA A 62 -1.05 -16.06 -5.67
C ALA A 62 0.27 -16.09 -4.87
N GLY A 63 1.31 -16.74 -5.42
CA GLY A 63 2.65 -16.75 -4.78
C GLY A 63 3.32 -15.36 -4.75
N GLY A 64 3.13 -14.56 -5.80
CA GLY A 64 3.62 -13.18 -5.85
C GLY A 64 2.91 -12.28 -4.84
N LEU A 65 1.59 -12.45 -4.71
CA LEU A 65 0.79 -11.78 -3.69
C LEU A 65 1.25 -12.17 -2.27
N ALA A 66 1.38 -13.47 -1.98
CA ALA A 66 1.87 -13.96 -0.69
C ALA A 66 3.22 -13.35 -0.32
N ASN A 67 4.17 -13.34 -1.26
CA ASN A 67 5.50 -12.79 -1.03
C ASN A 67 5.46 -11.26 -0.80
N LYS A 68 4.61 -10.55 -1.54
CA LYS A 68 4.42 -9.10 -1.41
C LYS A 68 3.79 -8.72 -0.07
N ILE A 69 2.81 -9.49 0.40
CA ILE A 69 2.21 -9.34 1.73
C ILE A 69 3.24 -9.67 2.82
N SER A 70 4.01 -10.74 2.64
CA SER A 70 5.04 -11.17 3.60
C SER A 70 6.13 -10.11 3.81
N ARG A 71 6.57 -9.46 2.72
CA ARG A 71 7.56 -8.36 2.78
C ARG A 71 7.02 -7.07 3.37
N GLY A 72 5.70 -6.83 3.38
CA GLY A 72 5.06 -5.61 3.93
C GLY A 72 5.30 -4.31 3.14
N GLY A 73 6.34 -4.25 2.31
CA GLY A 73 6.68 -3.09 1.47
C GLY A 73 5.88 -2.99 0.18
N PHE A 74 4.56 -2.81 0.26
CA PHE A 74 3.69 -2.54 -0.89
C PHE A 74 3.23 -1.08 -0.93
N SER A 75 2.82 -0.62 -2.12
CA SER A 75 2.30 0.74 -2.29
C SER A 75 0.90 0.88 -1.67
N SER A 76 0.55 2.10 -1.25
CA SER A 76 -0.80 2.40 -0.75
C SER A 76 -1.88 2.12 -1.80
N ALA A 77 -1.57 2.33 -3.10
CA ALA A 77 -2.48 1.97 -4.19
C ALA A 77 -2.80 0.47 -4.21
N PHE A 78 -1.80 -0.38 -3.98
CA PHE A 78 -2.00 -1.82 -3.91
C PHE A 78 -2.85 -2.23 -2.70
N LEU A 79 -2.66 -1.57 -1.55
CA LEU A 79 -3.52 -1.81 -0.39
C LEU A 79 -4.99 -1.50 -0.70
N LEU A 80 -5.25 -0.36 -1.35
CA LEU A 80 -6.60 0.04 -1.74
C LEU A 80 -7.21 -0.94 -2.74
N GLN A 81 -6.43 -1.39 -3.74
CA GLN A 81 -6.87 -2.43 -4.67
C GLN A 81 -7.24 -3.73 -3.93
N CYS A 82 -6.42 -4.18 -2.98
CA CYS A 82 -6.75 -5.36 -2.19
C CYS A 82 -8.05 -5.16 -1.39
N MET A 83 -8.27 -3.96 -0.83
CA MET A 83 -9.48 -3.66 -0.09
C MET A 83 -10.71 -3.63 -0.99
N GLU A 84 -10.60 -3.05 -2.17
CA GLU A 84 -11.66 -3.04 -3.18
C GLU A 84 -12.01 -4.46 -3.64
N ALA A 85 -10.99 -5.32 -3.90
CA ALA A 85 -11.17 -6.75 -4.18
C ALA A 85 -11.97 -7.49 -3.09
N MET A 86 -11.80 -7.06 -1.85
CA MET A 86 -12.45 -7.64 -0.67
C MET A 86 -13.78 -6.95 -0.32
N GLY A 87 -14.20 -5.94 -1.08
CA GLY A 87 -15.40 -5.14 -0.78
C GLY A 87 -15.30 -4.38 0.54
N ILE A 88 -14.09 -3.91 0.89
CA ILE A 88 -13.82 -3.08 2.06
C ILE A 88 -13.73 -1.63 1.60
N ASN A 89 -14.60 -0.78 2.14
CA ASN A 89 -14.55 0.64 1.88
C ASN A 89 -13.64 1.34 2.88
N LEU A 90 -12.38 1.60 2.52
CA LEU A 90 -11.42 2.24 3.44
C LEU A 90 -11.73 3.72 3.68
N ALA A 91 -12.38 4.39 2.73
CA ALA A 91 -12.76 5.79 2.83
C ALA A 91 -14.11 6.01 2.14
N PRO A 92 -14.91 7.00 2.56
CA PRO A 92 -16.12 7.42 1.86
C PRO A 92 -15.79 8.19 0.57
N LEU A 93 -14.83 7.69 -0.21
CA LEU A 93 -14.57 8.22 -1.54
C LEU A 93 -15.77 7.85 -2.43
N PRO A 94 -16.37 8.83 -3.13
CA PRO A 94 -17.45 8.54 -4.06
C PRO A 94 -16.93 7.59 -5.14
N ARG A 95 -17.72 6.56 -5.44
CA ARG A 95 -17.44 5.53 -6.44
C ARG A 95 -18.36 5.69 -7.63
#